data_AF-A0A2D6ME10-F1
#
_entry.id   AF-A0A2D6ME10-F1
#
_cell.length_a   1.000
_cell.length_b   1.000
_cell.length_c   1.000
_cell.angle_alpha   90.00
_cell.angle_beta   90.00
_cell.angle_gamma   90.00
#
_symmetry.space_group_name_H-M   'P 1'
#
loop_
_entity.id
_entity.type
_entity.pdbx_description
1 polymer ?
#
loop_
_entity_poly.entity_id
_entity_poly.type
_entity_poly.pdbx_seq_one_letter_code
_entity_poly.pdbx_strand_id
1 'polypeptide(L)'
;MVLFDSPNLTGGIDDAIIGTVTAVPIFMPMFLLFVFFVVLIGGANAQNKRIGRMDIPMWTTIASLSTLVISLPLTVIEGMIQLTTLSVVVVVTIMSGFWLFFDRNRNEV
;
A
#
# COMPACT_ATOMS: atom_id res chain seq x y z
N MET A 1 30.23 -5.19 24.85
CA MET A 1 29.22 -4.12 24.96
C MET A 1 27.91 -4.74 24.48
N VAL A 2 26.92 -4.87 25.36
CA VAL A 2 25.67 -5.59 25.08
C VAL A 2 24.80 -4.67 24.21
N LEU A 3 24.17 -5.22 23.16
CA LEU A 3 23.38 -4.48 22.16
C LEU A 3 22.32 -3.54 22.79
N PHE A 4 21.86 -3.87 24.00
CA PHE A 4 20.80 -3.17 24.75
C PHE A 4 21.21 -1.83 25.39
N ASP A 5 22.51 -1.55 25.57
CA ASP A 5 22.99 -0.27 26.13
C ASP A 5 23.41 0.74 25.05
N SER A 6 23.24 0.38 23.78
CA SER A 6 23.53 1.31 22.69
C SER A 6 22.44 2.39 22.61
N PRO A 7 22.79 3.69 22.56
CA PRO A 7 21.79 4.75 22.48
C PRO A 7 20.95 4.57 21.21
N ASN A 8 19.64 4.48 21.38
CA ASN A 8 18.70 4.35 20.27
C ASN A 8 18.72 5.64 19.45
N LEU A 9 19.50 5.65 18.37
CA LEU A 9 19.63 6.77 17.44
C LEU A 9 18.32 7.11 16.71
N THR A 10 17.33 6.22 16.72
CA THR A 10 15.99 6.46 16.14
C THR A 10 14.95 6.83 17.19
N GLY A 11 15.34 6.95 18.48
CA GLY A 11 14.44 7.40 19.54
C GLY A 11 13.92 8.81 19.24
N GLY A 12 12.60 8.94 19.06
CA GLY A 12 11.93 10.19 18.71
C GLY A 12 11.52 10.34 17.24
N ILE A 13 11.99 9.48 16.33
CA ILE A 13 11.49 9.46 14.94
C ILE A 13 10.03 8.98 14.92
N ASP A 14 9.71 7.96 15.70
CA ASP A 14 8.34 7.44 15.80
C ASP A 14 7.38 8.51 16.35
N ASP A 15 7.83 9.27 17.37
CA ASP A 15 7.05 10.38 17.93
C ASP A 15 6.84 11.51 16.90
N ALA A 16 7.84 11.81 16.07
CA ALA A 16 7.71 12.81 15.01
C ALA A 16 6.75 12.35 13.91
N ILE A 17 6.76 11.07 13.55
CA ILE A 17 5.85 10.48 12.58
C ILE A 17 4.42 10.50 13.13
N ILE A 18 4.21 10.02 14.36
CA ILE A 18 2.90 10.04 15.03
C ILE A 18 2.41 11.49 15.19
N GLY A 19 3.29 12.42 15.55
CA GLY A 19 3.00 13.86 15.61
C GLY A 19 2.55 14.43 14.26
N THR A 20 3.14 13.97 13.16
CA THR A 20 2.73 14.39 11.81
C THR A 20 1.39 13.78 11.41
N VAL A 21 1.16 12.50 11.70
CA VAL A 21 -0.11 11.81 11.41
C VAL A 21 -1.27 12.42 12.18
N THR A 22 -1.05 12.80 13.44
CA THR A 22 -2.05 13.46 14.27
C THR A 22 -2.31 14.90 13.82
N ALA A 23 -1.29 15.65 13.42
CA ALA A 23 -1.44 17.00 12.87
C ALA A 23 -2.12 17.01 11.48
N VAL A 24 -1.86 15.99 10.66
CA VAL A 24 -2.39 15.86 9.29
C VAL A 24 -2.98 14.45 9.10
N PRO A 25 -4.25 14.22 9.48
CA PRO A 25 -4.89 12.90 9.42
C PRO A 25 -4.94 12.27 8.02
N ILE A 26 -4.86 13.10 6.96
CA ILE A 26 -4.90 12.66 5.57
C ILE A 26 -3.54 12.17 5.04
N PHE A 27 -2.44 12.41 5.78
CA PHE A 27 -1.09 12.06 5.37
C PHE A 27 -0.96 10.56 5.06
N MET A 28 -1.46 9.69 5.94
CA MET A 28 -1.37 8.25 5.79
C MET A 28 -2.21 7.69 4.63
N PRO A 29 -3.48 8.09 4.47
CA PRO A 29 -4.24 7.78 3.25
C PRO A 29 -3.51 8.20 1.97
N MET A 30 -2.94 9.40 1.93
CA MET A 30 -2.21 9.89 0.75
C MET A 30 -0.93 9.11 0.48
N PHE A 31 -0.19 8.73 1.52
CA PHE A 31 1.00 7.90 1.39
C PHE A 31 0.66 6.53 0.81
N LEU A 32 -0.39 5.87 1.32
CA LEU A 32 -0.84 4.57 0.79
C LEU A 32 -1.35 4.70 -0.64
N LEU A 33 -2.08 5.76 -0.96
CA LEU A 33 -2.53 6.05 -2.32
C LEU A 33 -1.34 6.29 -3.27
N PHE A 34 -0.31 6.99 -2.82
CA PHE A 34 0.91 7.19 -3.58
C PHE A 34 1.60 5.86 -3.89
N VAL A 35 1.77 4.99 -2.89
CA VAL A 35 2.32 3.65 -3.06
C VAL A 35 1.51 2.85 -4.09
N PHE A 36 0.17 2.91 -4.00
CA PHE A 36 -0.72 2.25 -4.97
C PHE A 36 -0.42 2.70 -6.41
N PHE A 37 -0.38 4.01 -6.66
CA PHE A 37 -0.14 4.54 -7.99
C PHE A 37 1.27 4.26 -8.51
N VAL A 38 2.28 4.30 -7.64
CA VAL A 38 3.66 3.97 -8.04
C VAL A 38 3.74 2.53 -8.54
N VAL A 39 3.13 1.58 -7.83
CA VAL A 39 3.11 0.17 -8.25
C VAL A 39 2.28 -0.03 -9.51
N LEU A 40 1.08 0.57 -9.57
CA LEU A 40 0.18 0.45 -10.72
C LEU A 40 0.79 1.02 -12.00
N ILE A 41 1.19 2.29 -11.97
CA ILE A 41 1.71 3.00 -13.15
C ILE A 41 3.09 2.46 -13.52
N GLY A 42 3.97 2.26 -12.53
CA GLY A 42 5.31 1.74 -12.75
C GLY A 42 5.28 0.34 -13.36
N GLY A 43 4.47 -0.56 -12.79
CA GLY A 43 4.28 -1.91 -13.28
C GLY A 43 3.66 -1.97 -14.67
N ALA A 44 2.53 -1.27 -14.87
CA ALA A 44 1.83 -1.28 -16.14
C ALA A 44 2.67 -0.68 -17.29
N ASN A 45 3.38 0.43 -17.05
CA ASN A 45 4.28 1.00 -18.05
C ASN A 45 5.48 0.09 -18.36
N ALA A 46 6.03 -0.57 -17.34
CA ALA A 46 7.12 -1.53 -17.54
C ALA A 46 6.66 -2.74 -18.38
N GLN A 47 5.45 -3.24 -18.14
CA GLN A 47 4.85 -4.31 -18.94
C GLN A 47 4.58 -3.85 -20.37
N ASN A 48 4.02 -2.64 -20.55
CA ASN A 48 3.76 -2.07 -21.87
C ASN A 48 5.04 -1.97 -22.69
N LYS A 49 6.13 -1.50 -22.08
CA LYS A 49 7.43 -1.38 -22.75
C LYS A 49 8.01 -2.73 -23.16
N ARG A 50 7.69 -3.82 -22.45
CA ARG A 50 8.21 -5.17 -22.71
C ARG A 50 7.37 -5.96 -23.72
N ILE A 51 6.04 -5.88 -23.63
CA ILE A 51 5.11 -6.79 -24.34
C ILE A 51 4.15 -5.99 -25.26
N GLY A 52 4.15 -4.65 -25.21
CA GLY A 52 3.26 -3.80 -26.00
C GLY A 52 1.79 -3.83 -25.54
N ARG A 53 1.51 -4.42 -24.39
CA ARG A 53 0.17 -4.50 -23.78
C ARG A 53 0.24 -4.19 -22.29
N MET A 54 -0.82 -3.55 -21.78
CA MET A 54 -0.99 -3.22 -20.37
C MET A 54 -2.13 -4.06 -19.80
N ASP A 55 -1.82 -4.87 -18.80
CA ASP A 55 -2.81 -5.65 -18.06
C ASP A 55 -3.24 -4.88 -16.82
N ILE A 56 -4.16 -3.92 -17.00
CA ILE A 56 -4.62 -3.05 -15.92
C ILE A 56 -5.26 -3.84 -14.77
N PRO A 57 -6.19 -4.80 -15.00
CA PRO A 57 -6.80 -5.55 -13.90
C PRO A 57 -5.77 -6.32 -13.06
N MET A 58 -4.75 -6.91 -13.69
CA MET A 58 -3.65 -7.56 -12.98
C MET A 58 -2.84 -6.55 -12.15
N TRP A 59 -2.40 -5.44 -12.73
CA TRP A 59 -1.59 -4.46 -12.01
C TRP A 59 -2.35 -3.73 -10.91
N THR A 60 -3.65 -3.49 -11.08
CA THR A 60 -4.53 -2.96 -10.04
C THR A 60 -4.59 -3.92 -8.84
N THR A 61 -4.68 -5.23 -9.11
CA THR A 61 -4.63 -6.26 -8.05
C THR A 61 -3.29 -6.27 -7.34
N ILE A 62 -2.18 -6.26 -8.09
CA ILE A 62 -0.82 -6.24 -7.51
C ILE A 62 -0.62 -4.98 -6.65
N ALA A 63 -1.00 -3.81 -7.16
CA ALA A 63 -0.90 -2.54 -6.41
C ALA A 63 -1.73 -2.55 -5.12
N SER A 64 -2.94 -3.11 -5.17
CA SER A 64 -3.81 -3.25 -4.00
C SER A 64 -3.27 -4.23 -2.95
N LEU A 65 -2.60 -5.31 -3.38
CA LEU A 65 -1.94 -6.26 -2.49
C LEU A 65 -0.67 -5.66 -1.87
N SER A 66 0.14 -4.95 -2.66
CA SER A 66 1.33 -4.26 -2.15
C SER A 66 0.97 -3.21 -1.10
N THR A 67 -0.08 -2.43 -1.33
CA THR A 67 -0.58 -1.46 -0.34
C THR A 67 -1.14 -2.14 0.90
N LEU A 68 -1.85 -3.26 0.76
CA LEU A 68 -2.31 -4.05 1.90
C LEU A 68 -1.11 -4.53 2.74
N VAL A 69 -0.09 -5.13 2.11
CA VAL A 69 1.12 -5.62 2.79
C VAL A 69 1.85 -4.52 3.55
N ILE A 70 1.90 -3.30 3.01
CA ILE A 70 2.50 -2.15 3.70
C ILE A 70 1.60 -1.64 4.83
N SER A 71 0.28 -1.67 4.65
CA SER A 71 -0.67 -1.21 5.67
C SER A 71 -0.71 -2.09 6.91
N LEU A 72 -0.41 -3.39 6.80
CA LEU A 72 -0.48 -4.34 7.91
C LEU A 72 0.55 -4.06 9.02
N PRO A 73 1.86 -3.87 8.75
CA PRO A 73 2.79 -3.44 9.79
C PRO A 73 2.41 -2.10 10.43
N LEU A 74 1.77 -1.21 9.66
CA LEU A 74 1.36 0.10 10.17
C LEU A 74 0.23 0.01 11.21
N THR A 75 -0.49 -1.12 11.30
CA THR A 75 -1.50 -1.34 12.36
C THR A 75 -0.91 -1.74 13.70
N VAL A 76 0.37 -2.15 13.74
CA VAL A 76 1.03 -2.59 14.97
C VAL A 76 1.41 -1.41 15.87
N ILE A 77 1.62 -0.22 15.29
CA ILE A 77 1.94 0.99 16.03
C ILE A 77 0.66 1.81 16.23
N GLU A 78 0.35 2.10 17.48
CA GLU A 78 -0.82 2.89 17.85
C GLU A 78 -0.77 4.29 17.23
N GLY A 79 -1.88 4.73 16.67
CA GLY A 79 -2.01 6.08 16.09
C GLY A 79 -1.44 6.26 14.68
N MET A 80 -0.74 5.27 14.11
CA MET A 80 -0.20 5.41 12.75
C MET A 80 -1.25 5.24 11.64
N ILE A 81 -2.24 4.36 11.81
CA ILE A 81 -3.29 4.17 10.79
C ILE A 81 -4.67 4.17 11.43
N GLN A 82 -5.58 4.92 10.83
CA GLN A 82 -6.99 4.92 11.23
C GLN A 82 -7.71 3.69 10.68
N LEU A 83 -8.62 3.14 11.47
CA LEU A 83 -9.43 1.97 11.10
C LEU A 83 -10.21 2.20 9.78
N THR A 84 -10.68 3.42 9.56
CA THR A 84 -11.37 3.83 8.33
C THR A 84 -10.47 3.65 7.10
N THR A 85 -9.22 4.09 7.17
CA THR A 85 -8.25 3.97 6.07
C THR A 85 -7.92 2.51 5.78
N LEU A 86 -7.70 1.71 6.83
CA LEU A 86 -7.46 0.28 6.67
C LEU A 86 -8.64 -0.43 5.99
N SER A 87 -9.87 -0.07 6.38
CA SER A 87 -11.09 -0.63 5.80
C SER A 87 -11.20 -0.29 4.31
N VAL A 88 -10.85 0.93 3.91
CA VAL A 88 -10.81 1.32 2.48
C VAL A 88 -9.78 0.49 1.71
N VAL A 89 -8.57 0.30 2.25
CA VAL A 89 -7.54 -0.53 1.60
C VAL A 89 -8.05 -1.95 1.38
N VAL A 90 -8.65 -2.57 2.40
CA VAL A 90 -9.20 -3.93 2.31
C VAL A 90 -10.30 -4.02 1.24
N VAL A 91 -11.23 -3.07 1.21
CA VAL A 91 -12.30 -3.04 0.21
C VAL A 91 -11.73 -2.90 -1.20
N VAL A 92 -10.75 -2.02 -1.41
CA VAL A 92 -10.08 -1.84 -2.70
C VAL A 92 -9.36 -3.12 -3.12
N THR A 93 -8.68 -3.82 -2.20
CA THR A 93 -8.02 -5.11 -2.51
C THR A 93 -9.03 -6.16 -2.95
N ILE A 94 -10.15 -6.30 -2.24
CA ILE A 94 -11.21 -7.27 -2.60
C ILE A 94 -11.80 -6.93 -3.97
N MET A 95 -12.15 -5.66 -4.22
CA MET A 95 -12.71 -5.22 -5.49
C MET A 95 -11.73 -5.41 -6.66
N SER A 96 -10.43 -5.18 -6.43
CA SER A 96 -9.39 -5.40 -7.43
C SER A 96 -9.28 -6.89 -7.78
N GLY A 97 -9.31 -7.77 -6.77
CA GLY A 97 -9.34 -9.22 -6.97
C GLY A 97 -10.57 -9.67 -7.77
N PHE A 98 -11.77 -9.20 -7.42
CA PHE A 98 -12.98 -9.50 -8.18
C PHE A 98 -12.87 -9.05 -9.64
N TRP A 99 -12.33 -7.86 -9.89
CA TRP A 99 -12.14 -7.35 -11.24
C TRP A 99 -11.18 -8.25 -12.04
N LEU A 100 -10.05 -8.66 -11.46
CA LEU A 100 -9.14 -9.60 -12.12
C LEU A 100 -9.82 -10.94 -12.43
N PHE A 101 -10.60 -11.49 -11.51
CA PHE A 101 -11.34 -12.74 -11.75
C PHE A 101 -12.33 -12.62 -12.92
N PHE A 102 -13.09 -11.53 -12.98
CA PHE A 102 -14.02 -11.29 -14.10
C PHE A 102 -13.31 -11.09 -15.44
N ASP A 103 -12.16 -10.42 -15.44
CA ASP A 103 -11.36 -10.20 -16.66
C ASP A 103 -10.81 -11.52 -17.21
N ARG A 104 -10.34 -12.42 -16.34
CA ARG A 104 -9.86 -13.75 -16.75
C ARG A 104 -10.98 -14.63 -17.29
N ASN A 105 -12.12 -14.65 -16.61
CA ASN A 105 -13.26 -15.49 -16.99
C ASN A 105 -13.85 -15.10 -18.37
N ARG A 106 -13.69 -13.84 -18.81
CA ARG A 106 -14.11 -13.39 -20.16
C ARG A 106 -13.12 -13.76 -21.27
N ASN A 107 -11.86 -14.08 -20.94
CA ASN A 107 -10.82 -14.41 -21.91
C ASN A 107 -10.65 -15.93 -22.14
N GLU A 108 -11.41 -16.77 -21.43
CA GLU A 108 -11.39 -18.25 -21.57
C GLU A 108 -12.49 -18.79 -22.53
N VAL A 109 -13.24 -17.90 -23.20
CA VAL A 109 -14.30 -18.22 -24.19
C VAL A 109 -13.89 -17.75 -25.57
#